data_AF-A0A3B8V6P4-F1
#
_entry.id   AF-A0A3B8V6P4-F1
#
_cell.length_a   1.000
_cell.length_b   1.000
_cell.length_c   1.000
_cell.angle_alpha   90.00
_cell.angle_beta   90.00
_cell.angle_gamma   90.00
#
_symmetry.space_group_name_H-M   'P 1'
#
loop_
_entity.id
_entity.type
_entity.pdbx_description
1 polymer ?
#
loop_
_entity_poly.entity_id
_entity_poly.type
_entity_poly.pdbx_seq_one_letter_code
_entity_poly.pdbx_strand_id
1 'polypeptide(L)'
;SIDRWIRRRRPAPRSDLRYGLPLRITWLLLGMVYFFPGVWKLWTGGLDWIFSEHLRNQIWHQWTTHANWEPVLDPTGHPWLLRMGGLGVVVFEMSFVLLMFRRSTRIVALVIGLLFHLANLLTLNIGFVSLMAIYPCLIDSPRLLSRLGLRSTTVGIPRGTGPPPRTSLIPIVVTGAVLLVGNGWYGIRGDNYGWPFACYPKFGYPIREPVRTVLEFEFIDPDGGVERESFATGRGPLRTARWIGTVKRVLKMPPGPGRDEALIVLAELAAGSRPLGGVARFIRSDYSTRPDDRGEPPLRSRTIAEITLGATVDRPAPS
;
A
#
# COMPACT_ATOMS: atom_id res chain seq x y z
N SER A 1 21.12 51.93 1.18
CA SER A 1 20.85 51.19 2.43
C SER A 1 20.34 49.79 2.11
N ILE A 2 20.86 48.78 2.83
CA ILE A 2 20.38 47.39 2.87
C ILE A 2 18.88 47.34 3.18
N ASP A 3 18.35 48.29 3.97
CA ASP A 3 16.92 48.41 4.27
C ASP A 3 16.07 48.71 3.04
N ARG A 4 16.62 49.41 2.04
CA ARG A 4 15.94 49.70 0.76
C ARG A 4 15.87 48.46 -0.13
N TRP A 5 16.84 47.55 0.01
CA TRP A 5 16.86 46.26 -0.68
C TRP A 5 15.93 45.25 -0.01
N ILE A 6 15.86 45.26 1.33
CA ILE A 6 14.91 44.45 2.12
C ILE A 6 13.46 44.95 1.95
N ARG A 7 13.22 46.27 1.86
CA ARG A 7 11.88 46.86 1.57
C ARG A 7 11.42 46.71 0.11
N ARG A 8 12.29 46.27 -0.81
CA ARG A 8 11.90 45.89 -2.19
C ARG A 8 11.18 44.54 -2.28
N ARG A 9 10.76 43.96 -1.14
CA ARG A 9 9.83 42.83 -1.09
C ARG A 9 8.50 43.22 -1.71
N ARG A 10 8.35 42.94 -3.00
CA ARG A 10 7.07 42.96 -3.69
C ARG A 10 6.11 42.02 -2.94
N PRO A 11 4.85 42.42 -2.83
CA PRO A 11 3.90 41.66 -2.06
C PRO A 11 3.61 40.27 -2.63
N ALA A 12 3.33 39.32 -1.74
CA ALA A 12 2.88 37.99 -2.12
C ALA A 12 1.56 38.06 -2.94
N PRO A 13 1.34 37.12 -3.88
CA PRO A 13 0.09 36.99 -4.63
C PRO A 13 -1.12 36.93 -3.70
N ARG A 14 -2.26 37.49 -4.14
CA ARG A 14 -3.52 37.42 -3.37
C ARG A 14 -3.98 35.97 -3.28
N SER A 15 -4.49 35.56 -2.12
CA SER A 15 -5.10 34.25 -1.93
C SER A 15 -6.35 34.12 -2.81
N ASP A 16 -6.42 33.05 -3.61
CA ASP A 16 -7.59 32.70 -4.42
C ASP A 16 -8.03 31.27 -4.07
N LEU A 17 -9.33 31.10 -3.81
CA LEU A 17 -9.93 29.81 -3.45
C LEU A 17 -9.78 28.76 -4.54
N ARG A 18 -9.65 29.15 -5.81
CA ARG A 18 -9.49 28.21 -6.93
C ARG A 18 -8.22 27.39 -6.86
N TYR A 19 -7.18 27.98 -6.28
CA TYR A 19 -5.90 27.33 -6.07
C TYR A 19 -5.75 26.86 -4.62
N GLY A 20 -6.32 27.61 -3.67
CA GLY A 20 -6.25 27.27 -2.25
C GLY A 20 -7.13 26.09 -1.84
N LEU A 21 -8.32 25.95 -2.41
CA LEU A 21 -9.25 24.87 -2.06
C LEU A 21 -8.76 23.49 -2.51
N PRO A 22 -8.31 23.28 -3.76
CA PRO A 22 -7.71 22.01 -4.17
C PRO A 22 -6.54 21.62 -3.28
N LEU A 23 -5.65 22.57 -2.93
CA LEU A 23 -4.52 22.29 -2.03
C LEU A 23 -4.99 21.84 -0.64
N ARG A 24 -6.04 22.46 -0.07
CA ARG A 24 -6.60 22.03 1.22
C ARG A 24 -7.21 20.63 1.14
N ILE A 25 -7.92 20.32 0.06
CA ILE A 25 -8.45 18.98 -0.20
C ILE A 25 -7.30 17.97 -0.28
N THR A 26 -6.24 18.29 -1.02
CA THR A 26 -5.04 17.43 -1.14
C THR A 26 -4.37 17.21 0.22
N TRP A 27 -4.23 18.25 1.05
CA TRP A 27 -3.66 18.10 2.39
C TRP A 27 -4.50 17.17 3.25
N LEU A 28 -5.82 17.33 3.24
CA LEU A 28 -6.74 16.46 4.00
C LEU A 28 -6.69 15.02 3.48
N LEU A 29 -6.72 14.80 2.17
CA LEU A 29 -6.57 13.47 1.57
C LEU A 29 -5.23 12.82 1.97
N LEU A 30 -4.12 13.56 1.90
CA LEU A 30 -2.82 13.07 2.35
C LEU A 30 -2.85 12.70 3.83
N GLY A 31 -3.48 13.54 4.67
CA GLY A 31 -3.73 13.25 6.08
C GLY A 31 -4.50 11.96 6.31
N MET A 32 -5.60 11.76 5.58
CA MET A 32 -6.45 10.59 5.73
C MET A 32 -5.75 9.30 5.28
N VAL A 33 -4.93 9.36 4.23
CA VAL A 33 -4.14 8.22 3.73
C VAL A 33 -3.18 7.67 4.79
N TYR A 34 -2.62 8.53 5.66
CA TYR A 34 -1.80 8.10 6.79
C TYR A 34 -2.62 7.74 8.03
N PHE A 35 -3.69 8.49 8.28
CA PHE A 35 -4.50 8.36 9.50
C PHE A 35 -5.16 6.98 9.63
N PHE A 36 -5.82 6.49 8.58
CA PHE A 36 -6.56 5.22 8.66
C PHE A 36 -5.65 4.00 8.90
N PRO A 37 -4.48 3.86 8.26
CA PRO A 37 -3.49 2.86 8.66
C PRO A 37 -3.19 2.87 10.16
N GLY A 38 -2.97 4.05 10.76
CA GLY A 38 -2.69 4.18 12.19
C GLY A 38 -3.87 3.75 13.07
N VAL A 39 -5.08 4.17 12.71
CA VAL A 39 -6.32 3.75 13.39
C VAL A 39 -6.45 2.23 13.36
N TRP A 40 -6.23 1.62 12.19
CA TRP A 40 -6.38 0.18 12.05
C TRP A 40 -5.30 -0.62 12.78
N LYS A 41 -4.07 -0.13 12.87
CA LYS A 41 -3.02 -0.75 13.69
C LYS A 41 -3.45 -0.87 15.15
N LEU A 42 -3.98 0.23 15.71
CA LEU A 42 -4.49 0.24 17.08
C LEU A 42 -5.80 -0.54 17.22
N TRP A 43 -6.68 -0.52 16.21
CA TRP A 43 -7.96 -1.21 16.26
C TRP A 43 -7.81 -2.73 16.25
N THR A 44 -6.95 -3.30 15.40
CA THR A 44 -6.78 -4.75 15.31
C THR A 44 -5.68 -5.31 16.19
N GLY A 45 -4.65 -4.52 16.49
CA GLY A 45 -3.50 -4.96 17.28
C GLY A 45 -3.39 -4.33 18.66
N GLY A 46 -4.18 -3.31 19.00
CA GLY A 46 -4.09 -2.62 20.28
C GLY A 46 -2.71 -2.00 20.53
N LEU A 47 -2.33 -1.90 21.81
CA LEU A 47 -0.99 -1.49 22.22
C LEU A 47 0.07 -2.57 21.95
N ASP A 48 -0.34 -3.84 21.83
CA ASP A 48 0.57 -4.94 21.49
C ASP A 48 1.20 -4.72 20.12
N TRP A 49 0.48 -4.08 19.17
CA TRP A 49 1.05 -3.72 17.87
C TRP A 49 2.36 -2.93 18.01
N ILE A 50 2.43 -2.06 19.03
CA ILE A 50 3.59 -1.22 19.33
C ILE A 50 4.60 -1.94 20.21
N PHE A 51 4.15 -2.57 21.30
CA PHE A 51 5.04 -3.00 22.39
C PHE A 51 5.45 -4.48 22.34
N SER A 52 4.82 -5.27 21.47
CA SER A 52 5.12 -6.69 21.27
C SER A 52 5.98 -6.93 20.02
N GLU A 53 6.07 -8.19 19.59
CA GLU A 53 6.93 -8.62 18.47
C GLU A 53 6.29 -8.45 17.10
N HIS A 54 5.16 -7.74 17.04
CA HIS A 54 4.40 -7.56 15.81
C HIS A 54 5.19 -6.83 14.74
N LEU A 55 5.88 -5.74 15.08
CA LEU A 55 6.67 -5.02 14.10
C LEU A 55 7.82 -5.87 13.54
N ARG A 56 8.49 -6.66 14.38
CA ARG A 56 9.53 -7.60 13.94
C ARG A 56 8.98 -8.61 12.95
N ASN A 57 7.89 -9.27 13.32
CA ASN A 57 7.26 -10.28 12.48
C ASN A 57 6.71 -9.67 11.19
N GLN A 58 6.25 -8.41 11.22
CA GLN A 58 5.79 -7.66 10.04
C GLN A 58 6.94 -7.38 9.06
N ILE A 59 8.12 -6.99 9.57
CA ILE A 59 9.34 -6.79 8.79
C ILE A 59 9.77 -8.10 8.13
N TRP A 60 9.91 -9.16 8.94
CA TRP A 60 10.27 -10.50 8.46
C TRP A 60 9.29 -11.03 7.41
N HIS A 61 7.99 -10.90 7.66
CA HIS A 61 6.97 -11.26 6.68
C HIS A 61 7.14 -10.48 5.37
N GLN A 62 7.46 -9.19 5.43
CA GLN A 62 7.70 -8.38 4.23
C GLN A 62 8.94 -8.83 3.46
N TRP A 63 10.03 -9.21 4.14
CA TRP A 63 11.24 -9.71 3.48
C TRP A 63 10.99 -10.97 2.65
N THR A 64 10.07 -11.85 3.09
CA THR A 64 9.67 -13.02 2.29
C THR A 64 8.95 -12.68 0.98
N THR A 65 8.54 -11.43 0.76
CA THR A 65 7.96 -11.00 -0.53
C THR A 65 9.03 -10.70 -1.57
N HIS A 66 10.29 -10.55 -1.16
CA HIS A 66 11.43 -10.22 -2.00
C HIS A 66 12.52 -11.29 -1.88
N ALA A 67 12.39 -12.39 -2.63
CA ALA A 67 13.24 -13.57 -2.50
C ALA A 67 14.76 -13.29 -2.56
N ASN A 68 15.18 -12.31 -3.37
CA ASN A 68 16.59 -11.99 -3.61
C ASN A 68 17.01 -10.64 -3.02
N TRP A 69 16.30 -10.15 -2.00
CA TRP A 69 16.61 -8.86 -1.37
C TRP A 69 16.94 -9.02 0.10
N GLU A 70 17.87 -8.20 0.56
CA GLU A 70 18.29 -8.08 1.95
C GLU A 70 18.14 -6.62 2.39
N PRO A 71 17.78 -6.39 3.66
CA PRO A 71 17.62 -5.05 4.20
C PRO A 71 18.94 -4.30 4.20
N VAL A 72 18.88 -3.01 3.85
CA VAL A 72 20.02 -2.10 4.03
C VAL A 72 20.25 -1.86 5.53
N LEU A 73 19.16 -1.83 6.30
CA LEU A 73 19.19 -1.70 7.76
C LEU A 73 18.28 -2.75 8.38
N ASP A 74 18.86 -3.61 9.22
CA ASP A 74 18.13 -4.61 10.00
C ASP A 74 17.92 -4.13 11.46
N PRO A 75 16.71 -3.68 11.84
CA PRO A 75 16.41 -3.31 13.22
C PRO A 75 15.95 -4.50 14.09
N THR A 76 15.81 -5.71 13.52
CA THR A 76 15.04 -6.81 14.12
C THR A 76 15.68 -7.44 15.35
N GLY A 77 17.01 -7.30 15.49
CA GLY A 77 17.77 -7.67 16.69
C GLY A 77 17.65 -6.69 17.87
N HIS A 78 16.95 -5.56 17.71
CA HIS A 78 16.88 -4.47 18.70
C HIS A 78 15.43 -4.21 19.16
N PRO A 79 14.91 -4.93 20.18
CA PRO A 79 13.50 -4.81 20.60
C PRO A 79 13.08 -3.39 20.98
N TRP A 80 13.96 -2.62 21.64
CA TRP A 80 13.65 -1.24 22.01
C TRP A 80 13.49 -0.34 20.79
N LEU A 81 14.32 -0.53 19.75
CA LEU A 81 14.25 0.24 18.50
C LEU A 81 12.97 -0.07 17.75
N LEU A 82 12.55 -1.34 17.76
CA LEU A 82 11.27 -1.75 17.18
C LEU A 82 10.08 -1.15 17.94
N ARG A 83 10.09 -1.14 19.27
CA ARG A 83 9.01 -0.53 20.06
C ARG A 83 8.92 0.97 19.83
N MET A 84 10.06 1.66 19.83
CA MET A 84 10.13 3.10 19.53
C MET A 84 9.72 3.39 18.08
N GLY A 85 10.11 2.53 17.14
CA GLY A 85 9.71 2.59 15.73
C GLY A 85 8.21 2.38 15.57
N GLY A 86 7.63 1.36 16.21
CA GLY A 86 6.19 1.08 16.20
C GLY A 86 5.38 2.23 16.79
N LEU A 87 5.82 2.79 17.92
CA LEU A 87 5.21 3.98 18.52
C LEU A 87 5.32 5.17 17.57
N GLY A 88 6.49 5.38 16.98
CA GLY A 88 6.76 6.44 16.02
C GLY A 88 5.88 6.35 14.78
N VAL A 89 5.69 5.15 14.21
CA VAL A 89 4.79 4.87 13.09
C VAL A 89 3.36 5.25 13.43
N VAL A 90 2.84 4.77 14.56
CA VAL A 90 1.46 5.05 14.99
C VAL A 90 1.26 6.54 15.27
N VAL A 91 2.18 7.18 16.01
CA VAL A 91 2.11 8.61 16.31
C VAL A 91 2.17 9.44 15.03
N PHE A 92 3.08 9.10 14.11
CA PHE A 92 3.19 9.74 12.80
C PHE A 92 1.88 9.63 12.01
N GLU A 93 1.36 8.41 11.85
CA GLU A 93 0.14 8.13 11.08
C GLU A 93 -1.08 8.85 11.67
N MET A 94 -1.26 8.77 12.99
CA MET A 94 -2.38 9.38 13.70
C MET A 94 -2.31 10.91 13.70
N SER A 95 -1.10 11.49 13.79
CA SER A 95 -0.91 12.93 13.85
C SER A 95 -0.90 13.60 12.47
N PHE A 96 -0.63 12.87 11.38
CA PHE A 96 -0.40 13.47 10.06
C PHE A 96 -1.55 14.37 9.59
N VAL A 97 -2.80 13.94 9.78
CA VAL A 97 -3.98 14.74 9.44
C VAL A 97 -4.04 16.05 10.25
N LEU A 98 -3.64 16.02 11.53
CA LEU A 98 -3.59 17.20 12.39
C LEU A 98 -2.48 18.16 11.98
N LEU A 99 -1.34 17.63 11.49
CA LEU A 99 -0.22 18.43 11.01
C LEU A 99 -0.57 19.28 9.77
N MET A 100 -1.65 18.96 9.07
CA MET A 100 -2.08 19.70 7.87
C MET A 100 -2.64 21.09 8.18
N PHE A 101 -3.19 21.30 9.39
CA PHE A 101 -3.93 22.52 9.74
C PHE A 101 -3.04 23.76 9.87
N ARG A 102 -1.80 23.61 10.37
CA ARG A 102 -0.88 24.75 10.54
C ARG A 102 0.26 24.71 9.52
N ARG A 103 0.71 25.89 9.10
CA ARG A 103 1.79 26.01 8.10
C ARG A 103 3.13 25.46 8.59
N SER A 104 3.46 25.66 9.86
CA SER A 104 4.73 25.19 10.44
C SER A 104 4.73 23.68 10.58
N THR A 105 3.59 23.10 11.00
CA THR A 105 3.43 21.66 11.16
C THR A 105 3.43 20.91 9.83
N ARG A 106 3.06 21.55 8.70
CA ARG A 106 3.22 20.94 7.37
C ARG A 106 4.67 20.73 6.97
N ILE A 107 5.59 21.60 7.37
CA ILE A 107 7.02 21.39 7.14
C ILE A 107 7.54 20.25 8.00
N VAL A 108 7.03 20.13 9.24
CA VAL A 108 7.32 18.97 10.08
C VAL A 108 6.80 17.69 9.39
N ALA A 109 5.55 17.67 8.93
CA ALA A 109 4.94 16.55 8.19
C ALA A 109 5.74 16.16 6.94
N LEU A 110 6.24 17.14 6.18
CA LEU A 110 7.13 16.94 5.04
C LEU A 110 8.39 16.17 5.46
N VAL A 111 9.11 16.68 6.47
CA VAL A 111 10.38 16.09 6.92
C VAL A 111 10.16 14.69 7.49
N ILE A 112 9.26 14.55 8.47
CA ILE A 112 9.02 13.25 9.10
C ILE A 112 8.42 12.24 8.10
N GLY A 113 7.62 12.70 7.15
CA GLY A 113 7.06 11.87 6.09
C GLY A 113 8.13 11.35 5.13
N LEU A 114 9.15 12.16 4.80
CA LEU A 114 10.28 11.72 3.97
C LEU A 114 11.16 10.74 4.74
N LEU A 115 11.41 10.99 6.03
CA LEU A 115 12.14 10.05 6.90
C LEU A 115 11.40 8.72 7.06
N PHE A 116 10.06 8.75 7.18
CA PHE A 116 9.22 7.56 7.24
C PHE A 116 9.34 6.73 5.95
N HIS A 117 9.27 7.37 4.79
CA HIS A 117 9.45 6.69 3.50
C HIS A 117 10.86 6.15 3.32
N LEU A 118 11.88 6.89 3.74
CA LEU A 118 13.27 6.43 3.73
C LEU A 118 13.44 5.21 4.63
N ALA A 119 12.89 5.23 5.84
CA ALA A 119 12.93 4.08 6.75
C ALA A 119 12.26 2.85 6.11
N ASN A 120 11.08 3.00 5.50
CA ASN A 120 10.41 1.91 4.78
C ASN A 120 11.23 1.39 3.60
N LEU A 121 11.91 2.27 2.86
CA LEU A 121 12.77 1.85 1.75
C LEU A 121 13.96 1.03 2.26
N LEU A 122 14.65 1.52 3.29
CA LEU A 122 15.86 0.89 3.84
C LEU A 122 15.57 -0.44 4.57
N THR A 123 14.40 -0.55 5.22
CA THR A 123 14.06 -1.70 6.08
C THR A 123 13.08 -2.67 5.43
N LEU A 124 12.20 -2.24 4.52
CA LEU A 124 11.12 -3.07 3.95
C LEU A 124 11.19 -3.20 2.41
N ASN A 125 12.07 -2.44 1.74
CA ASN A 125 12.10 -2.30 0.28
C ASN A 125 10.80 -1.72 -0.34
N ILE A 126 10.12 -0.83 0.38
CA ILE A 126 8.86 -0.23 -0.09
C ILE A 126 9.07 1.25 -0.41
N GLY A 127 9.13 1.57 -1.70
CA GLY A 127 9.25 2.95 -2.20
C GLY A 127 7.92 3.56 -2.60
N PHE A 128 7.35 4.44 -1.76
CA PHE A 128 6.12 5.20 -2.08
C PHE A 128 6.40 6.48 -2.88
N VAL A 129 7.10 6.36 -4.01
CA VAL A 129 7.58 7.51 -4.79
C VAL A 129 6.46 8.42 -5.28
N SER A 130 5.33 7.86 -5.72
CA SER A 130 4.16 8.63 -6.15
C SER A 130 3.59 9.50 -5.03
N LEU A 131 3.62 9.04 -3.78
CA LEU A 131 3.15 9.79 -2.63
C LEU A 131 4.12 10.92 -2.26
N MET A 132 5.43 10.64 -2.30
CA MET A 132 6.47 11.65 -2.12
C MET A 132 6.42 12.75 -3.18
N ALA A 133 6.04 12.41 -4.42
CA ALA A 133 5.89 13.40 -5.49
C ALA A 133 4.81 14.45 -5.21
N ILE A 134 3.86 14.18 -4.30
CA ILE A 134 2.79 15.11 -3.90
C ILE A 134 3.26 16.07 -2.80
N TYR A 135 4.30 15.71 -2.03
CA TYR A 135 4.78 16.49 -0.89
C TYR A 135 5.16 17.95 -1.17
N PRO A 136 5.60 18.36 -2.38
CA PRO A 136 5.77 19.77 -2.70
C PRO A 136 4.52 20.63 -2.43
N CYS A 137 3.31 20.06 -2.42
CA CYS A 137 2.08 20.79 -2.06
C CYS A 137 2.05 21.28 -0.60
N LEU A 138 2.89 20.74 0.29
CA LEU A 138 3.01 21.13 1.69
C LEU A 138 3.84 22.42 1.85
N ILE A 139 4.65 22.75 0.84
CA ILE A 139 5.53 23.91 0.83
C ILE A 139 4.76 25.15 0.37
N ASP A 140 4.95 26.25 1.09
CA ASP A 140 4.48 27.57 0.66
C ASP A 140 5.44 28.13 -0.41
N SER A 141 5.30 27.62 -1.64
CA SER A 141 6.18 27.96 -2.77
C SER A 141 6.27 29.47 -3.03
N PRO A 142 5.17 30.25 -3.02
CA PRO A 142 5.26 31.70 -3.19
C PRO A 142 6.16 32.38 -2.16
N ARG A 143 6.09 31.95 -0.89
CA ARG A 143 6.97 32.49 0.15
C ARG A 143 8.41 32.01 0.01
N LEU A 144 8.63 30.73 -0.31
CA LEU A 144 9.96 30.18 -0.50
C LEU A 144 10.70 30.91 -1.63
N LEU A 145 10.05 31.05 -2.80
CA LEU A 145 10.60 31.78 -3.94
C LEU A 145 10.91 33.24 -3.59
N SER A 146 10.00 33.90 -2.85
CA SER A 146 10.23 35.28 -2.38
C SER A 146 11.45 35.42 -1.44
N ARG A 147 11.75 34.39 -0.64
CA ARG A 147 12.92 34.35 0.24
C ARG A 147 14.21 34.09 -0.51
N LEU A 148 14.16 33.24 -1.55
CA LEU A 148 15.31 32.92 -2.40
C LEU A 148 15.65 34.03 -3.40
N GLY A 149 14.93 35.15 -3.38
CA GLY A 149 15.11 36.24 -4.35
C GLY A 149 14.66 35.87 -5.76
N LEU A 150 14.11 34.67 -5.96
CA LEU A 150 13.52 34.20 -7.21
C LEU A 150 12.20 34.94 -7.43
N ARG A 151 12.28 35.93 -8.31
CA ARG A 151 11.15 36.75 -8.72
C ARG A 151 10.39 35.96 -9.78
N SER A 152 9.11 35.68 -9.57
CA SER A 152 8.27 35.26 -10.70
C SER A 152 8.27 36.43 -11.70
N THR A 153 9.00 36.28 -12.79
CA THR A 153 9.06 37.23 -13.90
C THR A 153 7.84 37.11 -14.81
N THR A 154 7.11 35.99 -14.73
CA THR A 154 6.03 35.65 -15.67
C THR A 154 4.63 35.65 -15.05
N VAL A 155 4.48 35.49 -13.73
CA VAL A 155 3.16 35.57 -13.06
C VAL A 155 2.99 36.96 -12.45
N GLY A 156 3.02 37.96 -13.33
CA GLY A 156 2.53 39.29 -13.03
C GLY A 156 1.00 39.28 -13.03
N ILE A 157 0.37 38.71 -12.00
CA ILE A 157 -0.99 39.13 -11.64
C ILE A 157 -0.80 40.26 -10.64
N PRO A 158 -0.97 41.54 -11.04
CA PRO A 158 -0.93 42.63 -10.10
C PRO A 158 -2.02 42.40 -9.06
N ARG A 159 -1.76 42.85 -7.83
CA ARG A 159 -2.79 42.89 -6.79
C ARG A 159 -4.04 43.60 -7.34
N GLY A 160 -5.17 42.90 -7.38
CA GLY A 160 -6.49 43.51 -7.42
C GLY A 160 -6.91 44.22 -8.70
N THR A 161 -6.15 44.14 -9.80
CA THR A 161 -6.55 44.76 -11.08
C THR A 161 -6.97 43.68 -12.07
N GLY A 162 -8.19 43.18 -11.89
CA GLY A 162 -8.85 42.26 -12.80
C GLY A 162 -10.20 41.84 -12.20
N PRO A 163 -11.27 41.70 -13.00
CA PRO A 163 -12.52 41.17 -12.47
C PRO A 163 -12.24 39.81 -11.82
N PRO A 164 -12.89 39.49 -10.68
CA PRO A 164 -12.78 38.16 -10.12
C PRO A 164 -13.13 37.18 -11.24
N PRO A 165 -12.27 36.20 -11.53
CA PRO A 165 -12.51 35.34 -12.66
C PRO A 165 -13.87 34.64 -12.43
N ARG A 166 -14.66 34.36 -13.47
CA ARG A 166 -16.08 33.93 -13.34
C ARG A 166 -16.27 32.41 -13.29
N THR A 167 -15.24 31.64 -12.96
CA THR A 167 -15.36 30.18 -12.93
C THR A 167 -15.98 29.66 -11.63
N SER A 168 -16.87 28.69 -11.77
CA SER A 168 -17.55 28.06 -10.64
C SER A 168 -16.58 27.25 -9.77
N LEU A 169 -16.74 27.33 -8.44
CA LEU A 169 -16.05 26.46 -7.48
C LEU A 169 -16.73 25.10 -7.34
N ILE A 170 -17.95 24.92 -7.88
CA ILE A 170 -18.76 23.72 -7.72
C ILE A 170 -17.99 22.45 -8.11
N PRO A 171 -17.29 22.37 -9.28
CA PRO A 171 -16.57 21.16 -9.65
C PRO A 171 -15.47 20.78 -8.64
N ILE A 172 -14.76 21.78 -8.09
CA ILE A 172 -13.71 21.56 -7.09
C ILE A 172 -14.33 21.04 -5.78
N VAL A 173 -15.43 21.65 -5.35
CA VAL A 173 -16.14 21.27 -4.13
C VAL A 173 -16.71 19.86 -4.24
N VAL A 174 -17.42 19.55 -5.35
CA VAL A 174 -18.01 18.23 -5.58
C VAL A 174 -16.93 17.17 -5.68
N THR A 175 -15.90 17.38 -6.50
CA THR A 175 -14.80 16.41 -6.65
C THR A 175 -14.08 16.19 -5.33
N GLY A 176 -13.77 17.28 -4.61
CA GLY A 176 -13.12 17.19 -3.30
C GLY A 176 -13.97 16.47 -2.27
N ALA A 177 -15.27 16.74 -2.21
CA ALA A 177 -16.20 16.07 -1.31
C ALA A 177 -16.30 14.57 -1.63
N VAL A 178 -16.44 14.20 -2.91
CA VAL A 178 -16.48 12.79 -3.34
C VAL A 178 -15.19 12.06 -2.94
N LEU A 179 -14.03 12.66 -3.17
CA LEU A 179 -12.74 12.05 -2.80
C LEU A 179 -12.58 11.92 -1.28
N LEU A 180 -12.91 12.96 -0.52
CA LEU A 180 -12.78 12.94 0.95
C LEU A 180 -13.78 11.97 1.59
N VAL A 181 -15.05 12.01 1.20
CA VAL A 181 -16.08 11.10 1.71
C VAL A 181 -15.78 9.68 1.30
N GLY A 182 -15.39 9.44 0.04
CA GLY A 182 -15.00 8.13 -0.44
C GLY A 182 -13.79 7.57 0.31
N ASN A 183 -12.72 8.36 0.46
CA ASN A 183 -11.54 7.93 1.22
C ASN A 183 -11.87 7.68 2.70
N GLY A 184 -12.71 8.52 3.30
CA GLY A 184 -13.21 8.33 4.66
C GLY A 184 -14.00 7.03 4.81
N TRP A 185 -14.92 6.76 3.90
CA TRP A 185 -15.73 5.54 3.89
C TRP A 185 -14.88 4.27 3.76
N TYR A 186 -13.98 4.22 2.78
CA TYR A 186 -13.07 3.09 2.58
C TYR A 186 -12.09 2.92 3.76
N GLY A 187 -11.61 4.05 4.31
CA GLY A 187 -10.77 4.07 5.49
C GLY A 187 -11.46 3.49 6.72
N ILE A 188 -12.72 3.88 6.99
CA ILE A 188 -13.55 3.34 8.07
C ILE A 188 -13.81 1.85 7.88
N ARG A 189 -14.09 1.40 6.66
CA ARG A 189 -14.29 -0.02 6.34
C ARG A 189 -13.00 -0.83 6.42
N GLY A 190 -11.85 -0.16 6.31
CA GLY A 190 -10.55 -0.82 6.28
C GLY A 190 -10.31 -1.58 4.97
N ASP A 191 -10.91 -1.14 3.88
CA ASP A 191 -10.78 -1.76 2.58
C ASP A 191 -9.50 -1.26 1.89
N ASN A 192 -8.59 -2.19 1.55
CA ASN A 192 -7.32 -1.90 0.86
C ASN A 192 -7.48 -1.82 -0.67
N TYR A 193 -8.67 -2.15 -1.20
CA TYR A 193 -8.94 -2.24 -2.62
C TYR A 193 -10.12 -1.33 -2.96
N GLY A 194 -9.91 -0.34 -3.81
CA GLY A 194 -10.97 0.61 -4.16
C GLY A 194 -10.43 1.93 -4.67
N TRP A 195 -9.53 1.91 -5.65
CA TRP A 195 -9.05 3.14 -6.29
C TRP A 195 -10.24 3.93 -6.87
N PRO A 196 -10.30 5.26 -6.72
CA PRO A 196 -9.30 6.17 -6.12
C PRO A 196 -9.48 6.44 -4.61
N PHE A 197 -10.31 5.68 -3.91
CA PHE A 197 -10.73 5.97 -2.53
C PHE A 197 -9.94 5.22 -1.46
N ALA A 198 -9.58 3.95 -1.68
CA ALA A 198 -8.90 3.13 -0.68
C ALA A 198 -7.50 3.65 -0.31
N CYS A 199 -7.13 3.55 0.97
CA CYS A 199 -5.75 3.75 1.43
C CYS A 199 -4.89 2.49 1.19
N TYR A 200 -3.62 2.69 0.83
CA TYR A 200 -2.62 1.65 0.58
C TYR A 200 -2.11 1.03 1.92
N PRO A 201 -1.39 -0.12 1.94
CA PRO A 201 -1.56 -1.18 2.94
C PRO A 201 -1.40 -0.70 4.38
N LYS A 202 -2.36 -1.09 5.21
CA LYS A 202 -2.46 -0.65 6.61
C LYS A 202 -1.43 -1.25 7.55
N PHE A 203 -0.90 -2.44 7.24
CA PHE A 203 -0.08 -3.26 8.15
C PHE A 203 -0.70 -3.42 9.56
N GLY A 204 -2.03 -3.41 9.64
CA GLY A 204 -2.74 -3.38 10.93
C GLY A 204 -2.89 -4.75 11.58
N TYR A 205 -2.94 -5.82 10.79
CA TYR A 205 -3.15 -7.17 11.32
C TYR A 205 -1.93 -7.61 12.14
N PRO A 206 -2.10 -7.94 13.44
CA PRO A 206 -0.99 -8.35 14.28
C PRO A 206 -0.45 -9.72 13.81
N ILE A 207 0.83 -9.76 13.44
CA ILE A 207 1.54 -11.01 13.14
C ILE A 207 2.16 -11.51 14.43
N ARG A 208 1.50 -12.49 15.08
CA ARG A 208 1.93 -13.06 16.38
C ARG A 208 3.09 -14.01 16.24
N GLU A 209 3.07 -14.81 15.18
CA GLU A 209 4.08 -15.83 14.90
C GLU A 209 4.82 -15.49 13.62
N PRO A 210 6.12 -15.79 13.51
CA PRO A 210 6.90 -15.56 12.30
C PRO A 210 6.59 -16.65 11.27
N VAL A 211 5.32 -16.76 10.88
CA VAL A 211 4.80 -17.76 9.94
C VAL A 211 3.99 -17.05 8.87
N ARG A 212 4.23 -17.42 7.62
CA ARG A 212 3.48 -16.94 6.45
C ARG A 212 2.87 -18.12 5.72
N THR A 213 1.54 -18.11 5.67
CA THR A 213 0.80 -19.02 4.80
C THR A 213 0.86 -18.52 3.35
N VAL A 214 1.27 -19.41 2.45
CA VAL A 214 1.30 -19.21 1.00
C VAL A 214 0.41 -20.25 0.33
N LEU A 215 -0.22 -19.85 -0.78
CA LEU A 215 -0.86 -20.78 -1.68
C LEU A 215 0.12 -21.13 -2.80
N GLU A 216 0.33 -22.42 -3.00
CA GLU A 216 1.24 -22.98 -3.99
C GLU A 216 0.49 -23.87 -4.94
N PHE A 217 1.07 -24.05 -6.12
CA PHE A 217 0.52 -24.88 -7.16
C PHE A 217 1.56 -25.92 -7.55
N GLU A 218 1.15 -27.18 -7.60
CA GLU A 218 1.99 -28.28 -8.06
C GLU A 218 1.31 -28.97 -9.24
N PHE A 219 2.05 -29.12 -10.34
CA PHE A 219 1.66 -29.90 -11.50
C PHE A 219 2.40 -31.22 -11.46
N ILE A 220 1.67 -32.30 -11.69
CA ILE A 220 2.21 -33.65 -11.78
C ILE A 220 1.87 -34.15 -13.17
N ASP A 221 2.89 -34.30 -14.01
CA ASP A 221 2.73 -34.81 -15.35
C ASP A 221 2.38 -36.31 -15.32
N PRO A 222 1.76 -36.86 -16.39
CA PRO A 222 1.41 -38.27 -16.46
C PRO A 222 2.60 -39.23 -16.29
N ASP A 223 3.81 -38.77 -16.60
CA ASP A 223 5.06 -39.51 -16.46
C ASP A 223 5.69 -39.40 -15.05
N GLY A 224 5.03 -38.70 -14.13
CA GLY A 224 5.47 -38.48 -12.75
C GLY A 224 6.40 -37.27 -12.56
N GLY A 225 6.66 -36.47 -13.60
CA GLY A 225 7.34 -35.19 -13.46
C GLY A 225 6.57 -34.25 -12.54
N VAL A 226 7.25 -33.63 -11.56
CA VAL A 226 6.61 -32.70 -10.62
C VAL A 226 7.20 -31.31 -10.81
N GLU A 227 6.34 -30.35 -11.18
CA GLU A 227 6.69 -28.94 -11.25
C GLU A 227 5.90 -28.15 -10.22
N ARG A 228 6.61 -27.52 -9.27
CA ARG A 228 6.00 -26.71 -8.21
C ARG A 228 6.22 -25.22 -8.46
N GLU A 229 5.13 -24.51 -8.64
CA GLU A 229 5.10 -23.05 -8.66
C GLU A 229 4.76 -22.53 -7.27
N SER A 230 5.75 -21.90 -6.62
CA SER A 230 5.62 -21.32 -5.30
C SER A 230 5.82 -19.80 -5.34
N PHE A 231 4.95 -19.09 -4.62
CA PHE A 231 5.14 -17.66 -4.39
C PHE A 231 6.38 -17.36 -3.52
N ALA A 232 6.85 -18.35 -2.73
CA ALA A 232 8.02 -18.26 -1.86
C ALA A 232 9.34 -18.38 -2.65
N THR A 233 9.38 -19.21 -3.70
CA THR A 233 10.60 -19.46 -4.51
C THR A 233 10.80 -18.48 -5.67
N GLY A 234 9.79 -17.66 -5.97
CA GLY A 234 9.91 -16.55 -6.91
C GLY A 234 9.82 -16.91 -8.41
N ARG A 235 9.34 -18.10 -8.78
CA ARG A 235 9.23 -18.57 -10.18
C ARG A 235 7.74 -18.73 -10.59
N GLY A 236 7.41 -18.52 -11.87
CA GLY A 236 6.10 -18.83 -12.47
C GLY A 236 5.24 -17.63 -12.95
N PRO A 237 4.42 -17.79 -14.02
CA PRO A 237 3.55 -16.74 -14.58
C PRO A 237 2.32 -16.41 -13.71
N LEU A 238 2.02 -17.24 -12.71
CA LEU A 238 0.80 -17.15 -11.87
C LEU A 238 0.92 -16.17 -10.69
N ARG A 239 1.88 -15.24 -10.71
CA ARG A 239 2.20 -14.36 -9.58
C ARG A 239 1.42 -13.04 -9.55
N THR A 240 0.50 -12.80 -10.47
CA THR A 240 -0.23 -11.53 -10.51
C THR A 240 -1.15 -11.38 -9.29
N ALA A 241 -1.25 -10.16 -8.73
CA ALA A 241 -2.17 -9.88 -7.62
C ALA A 241 -3.62 -10.25 -7.97
N ARG A 242 -3.98 -10.14 -9.25
CA ARG A 242 -5.27 -10.57 -9.80
C ARG A 242 -5.46 -12.08 -9.69
N TRP A 243 -4.46 -12.87 -10.09
CA TRP A 243 -4.50 -14.33 -9.95
C TRP A 243 -4.70 -14.74 -8.50
N ILE A 244 -3.84 -14.25 -7.60
CA ILE A 244 -3.90 -14.56 -6.16
C ILE A 244 -5.26 -14.19 -5.57
N GLY A 245 -5.78 -13.00 -5.91
CA GLY A 245 -7.10 -12.57 -5.47
C GLY A 245 -8.22 -13.47 -5.98
N THR A 246 -8.12 -13.93 -7.23
CA THR A 246 -9.11 -14.83 -7.86
C THR A 246 -9.10 -16.19 -7.19
N VAL A 247 -7.94 -16.84 -7.05
CA VAL A 247 -7.84 -18.15 -6.40
C VAL A 247 -8.29 -18.07 -4.94
N LYS A 248 -7.88 -17.04 -4.19
CA LYS A 248 -8.35 -16.82 -2.81
C LYS A 248 -9.87 -16.66 -2.72
N ARG A 249 -10.51 -16.06 -3.72
CA ARG A 249 -11.98 -15.91 -3.75
C ARG A 249 -12.66 -17.26 -4.00
N VAL A 250 -12.16 -18.04 -4.96
CA VAL A 250 -12.68 -19.38 -5.25
C VAL A 250 -12.54 -20.30 -4.04
N LEU A 251 -11.38 -20.29 -3.37
CA LEU A 251 -11.14 -21.10 -2.18
C LEU A 251 -12.01 -20.70 -0.97
N LYS A 252 -12.59 -19.49 -0.96
CA LYS A 252 -13.55 -19.04 0.06
C LYS A 252 -14.99 -19.44 -0.25
N MET A 253 -15.28 -19.91 -1.46
CA MET A 253 -16.62 -20.41 -1.78
C MET A 253 -16.91 -21.66 -0.95
N PRO A 254 -18.17 -21.87 -0.53
CA PRO A 254 -18.56 -23.13 0.09
C PRO A 254 -18.27 -24.29 -0.88
N PRO A 255 -17.92 -25.48 -0.36
CA PRO A 255 -17.81 -26.68 -1.20
C PRO A 255 -19.08 -26.90 -2.01
N GLY A 256 -18.94 -27.24 -3.29
CA GLY A 256 -20.06 -27.47 -4.19
C GLY A 256 -19.71 -27.18 -5.66
N PRO A 257 -20.64 -27.46 -6.59
CA PRO A 257 -20.37 -27.50 -8.03
C PRO A 257 -19.71 -26.25 -8.57
N GLY A 258 -20.17 -25.06 -8.16
CA GLY A 258 -19.61 -23.79 -8.63
C GLY A 258 -18.18 -23.52 -8.14
N ARG A 259 -17.80 -24.03 -6.97
CA ARG A 259 -16.40 -23.95 -6.50
C ARG A 259 -15.53 -24.93 -7.27
N ASP A 260 -16.02 -26.15 -7.48
CA ASP A 260 -15.27 -27.21 -8.14
C ASP A 260 -15.02 -26.85 -9.61
N GLU A 261 -16.04 -26.36 -10.32
CA GLU A 261 -15.91 -25.81 -11.68
C GLU A 261 -14.88 -24.67 -11.73
N ALA A 262 -14.93 -23.74 -10.79
CA ALA A 262 -13.98 -22.64 -10.74
C ALA A 262 -12.54 -23.11 -10.47
N LEU A 263 -12.34 -24.14 -9.64
CA LEU A 263 -11.02 -24.74 -9.41
C LEU A 263 -10.49 -25.47 -10.63
N ILE A 264 -11.36 -26.12 -11.40
CA ILE A 264 -11.00 -26.77 -12.67
C ILE A 264 -10.55 -25.74 -13.68
N VAL A 265 -11.33 -24.67 -13.89
CA VAL A 265 -10.96 -23.58 -14.80
C VAL A 265 -9.64 -22.93 -14.37
N LEU A 266 -9.43 -22.74 -13.06
CA LEU A 266 -8.15 -22.25 -12.56
C LEU A 266 -7.01 -23.23 -12.80
N ALA A 267 -7.22 -24.54 -12.64
CA ALA A 267 -6.22 -25.56 -12.91
C ALA A 267 -5.83 -25.59 -14.40
N GLU A 268 -6.81 -25.50 -15.31
CA GLU A 268 -6.59 -25.45 -16.76
C GLU A 268 -5.84 -24.18 -17.18
N LEU A 269 -6.26 -23.01 -16.66
CA LEU A 269 -5.56 -21.74 -16.92
C LEU A 269 -4.11 -21.76 -16.41
N ALA A 270 -3.90 -22.41 -15.27
CA ALA A 270 -2.57 -22.56 -14.68
C ALA A 270 -1.71 -23.56 -15.47
N ALA A 271 -2.32 -24.63 -16.00
CA ALA A 271 -1.64 -25.66 -16.79
C ALA A 271 -1.13 -25.12 -18.14
N GLY A 272 -1.84 -24.16 -18.73
CA GLY A 272 -1.47 -23.58 -20.01
C GLY A 272 -1.42 -24.65 -21.11
N SER A 273 -0.23 -24.89 -21.67
CA SER A 273 0.00 -25.87 -22.73
C SER A 273 0.52 -27.23 -22.23
N ARG A 274 0.46 -27.50 -20.92
CA ARG A 274 0.90 -28.78 -20.34
C ARG A 274 0.03 -29.96 -20.81
N PRO A 275 0.58 -31.19 -20.83
CA PRO A 275 -0.13 -32.37 -21.33
C PRO A 275 -1.40 -32.70 -20.52
N LEU A 276 -2.42 -33.19 -21.23
CA LEU A 276 -3.65 -33.71 -20.64
C LEU A 276 -3.37 -35.01 -19.87
N GLY A 277 -4.15 -35.28 -18.81
CA GLY A 277 -3.98 -36.44 -17.93
C GLY A 277 -3.07 -36.19 -16.72
N GLY A 278 -2.41 -35.04 -16.64
CA GLY A 278 -1.69 -34.61 -15.44
C GLY A 278 -2.62 -34.21 -14.29
N VAL A 279 -2.04 -33.98 -13.11
CA VAL A 279 -2.77 -33.58 -11.90
C VAL A 279 -2.29 -32.20 -11.43
N ALA A 280 -3.24 -31.31 -11.19
CA ALA A 280 -3.06 -29.99 -10.64
C ALA A 280 -3.44 -29.97 -9.15
N ARG A 281 -2.48 -29.67 -8.26
CA ARG A 281 -2.68 -29.57 -6.82
C ARG A 281 -2.58 -28.14 -6.33
N PHE A 282 -3.61 -27.70 -5.61
CA PHE A 282 -3.59 -26.47 -4.85
C PHE A 282 -3.14 -26.78 -3.42
N ILE A 283 -1.98 -26.28 -3.02
CA ILE A 283 -1.35 -26.61 -1.74
C ILE A 283 -1.33 -25.35 -0.87
N ARG A 284 -1.75 -25.48 0.39
CA ARG A 284 -1.50 -24.47 1.43
C ARG A 284 -0.20 -24.85 2.13
N SER A 285 0.77 -23.95 2.11
CA SER A 285 2.06 -24.16 2.79
C SER A 285 2.34 -23.03 3.76
N ASP A 286 2.74 -23.39 4.96
CA ASP A 286 3.13 -22.47 6.03
C ASP A 286 4.65 -22.43 6.10
N TYR A 287 5.22 -21.27 5.83
CA TYR A 287 6.67 -21.03 5.86
C TYR A 287 7.04 -20.22 7.09
N SER A 288 8.22 -20.51 7.66
CA SER A 288 8.82 -19.57 8.60
C SER A 288 9.16 -18.27 7.87
N THR A 289 8.98 -17.14 8.55
CA THR A 289 9.41 -15.83 8.05
C THR A 289 10.74 -15.40 8.66
N ARG A 290 11.33 -16.19 9.56
CA ARG A 290 12.63 -15.83 10.15
C ARG A 290 13.70 -15.76 9.05
N PRO A 291 14.62 -14.80 9.13
CA PRO A 291 15.71 -14.68 8.15
C PRO A 291 16.55 -15.94 8.04
N ASP A 292 16.86 -16.58 9.18
CA ASP A 292 17.70 -17.78 9.26
C ASP A 292 17.05 -19.02 8.61
N ASP A 293 15.72 -19.04 8.53
CA ASP A 293 14.95 -20.15 7.93
C ASP A 293 14.73 -19.94 6.42
N ARG A 294 15.42 -18.98 5.79
CA ARG A 294 15.24 -18.66 4.37
C ARG A 294 15.77 -19.82 3.51
N GLY A 295 14.87 -20.39 2.71
CA GLY A 295 15.19 -21.52 1.82
C GLY A 295 14.85 -22.89 2.42
N GLU A 296 14.50 -22.93 3.70
CA GLU A 296 14.02 -24.15 4.36
C GLU A 296 12.66 -24.61 3.81
N PRO A 297 12.36 -25.92 3.89
CA PRO A 297 11.07 -26.46 3.49
C PRO A 297 9.93 -25.89 4.36
N PRO A 298 8.67 -25.93 3.88
CA PRO A 298 7.53 -25.44 4.65
C PRO A 298 7.37 -26.21 5.96
N LEU A 299 7.07 -25.48 7.05
CA LEU A 299 6.78 -26.03 8.37
C LEU A 299 5.60 -27.01 8.33
N ARG A 300 4.61 -26.69 7.48
CA ARG A 300 3.43 -27.52 7.24
C ARG A 300 2.94 -27.32 5.82
N SER A 301 2.54 -28.40 5.15
CA SER A 301 1.83 -28.34 3.88
C SER A 301 0.55 -29.17 3.93
N ARG A 302 -0.50 -28.69 3.27
CA ARG A 302 -1.77 -29.40 3.13
C ARG A 302 -2.35 -29.16 1.73
N THR A 303 -2.66 -30.25 1.02
CA THR A 303 -3.45 -30.18 -0.22
C THR A 303 -4.87 -29.70 0.10
N ILE A 304 -5.27 -28.63 -0.58
CA ILE A 304 -6.61 -28.03 -0.46
C ILE A 304 -7.54 -28.60 -1.51
N ALA A 305 -7.04 -28.79 -2.73
CA ALA A 305 -7.77 -29.35 -3.86
C ALA A 305 -6.79 -30.03 -4.82
N GLU A 306 -7.28 -31.06 -5.50
CA GLU A 306 -6.58 -31.82 -6.52
C GLU A 306 -7.51 -31.98 -7.73
N ILE A 307 -7.02 -31.64 -8.93
CA ILE A 307 -7.79 -31.62 -10.17
C ILE A 307 -7.04 -32.41 -11.24
N THR A 308 -7.68 -33.39 -11.85
CA THR A 308 -7.15 -34.08 -13.03
C THR A 308 -7.40 -33.25 -14.29
N LEU A 309 -6.33 -32.89 -14.99
CA LEU A 309 -6.39 -32.08 -16.20
C LEU A 309 -6.95 -32.89 -17.37
N GLY A 310 -7.97 -32.37 -18.06
CA GLY A 310 -8.60 -33.05 -19.18
C GLY A 310 -9.63 -34.12 -18.80
N ALA A 311 -9.92 -34.32 -17.51
CA ALA A 311 -11.10 -35.04 -17.10
C ALA A 311 -12.33 -34.18 -17.46
N THR A 312 -13.06 -34.57 -18.51
CA THR A 312 -14.34 -33.95 -18.86
C THR A 312 -15.27 -34.06 -17.66
N VAL A 313 -15.52 -32.94 -16.97
CA VAL A 313 -16.73 -32.82 -16.17
C VAL A 313 -17.87 -32.84 -17.16
N ASP A 314 -18.78 -33.81 -17.05
CA ASP A 314 -20.04 -33.80 -17.76
C ASP A 314 -20.71 -32.46 -17.50
N ARG A 315 -20.60 -31.55 -18.48
CA ARG A 315 -21.28 -30.26 -18.43
C ARG A 315 -22.76 -30.58 -18.65
N PRO A 316 -23.66 -30.40 -17.65
CA PRO A 316 -25.07 -30.38 -17.99
C PRO A 316 -25.25 -29.27 -19.02
N ALA A 317 -25.87 -29.62 -20.15
CA ALA A 317 -26.13 -28.69 -21.23
C ALA A 317 -26.81 -27.43 -20.65
N PRO A 318 -26.45 -26.23 -21.11
CA PRO A 318 -27.16 -25.02 -20.67
C PRO A 318 -28.64 -25.17 -21.04
N SER A 319 -29.50 -25.13 -20.02
CA SER A 319 -30.95 -25.01 -20.16
C SER A 319 -31.34 -23.61 -20.59
#